data_AF-A0A060QMI4-F1
#
_entry.id   AF-A0A060QMI4-F1
#
_cell.length_a   1.000
_cell.length_b   1.000
_cell.length_c   1.000
_cell.angle_alpha   90.00
_cell.angle_beta   90.00
_cell.angle_gamma   90.00
#
_symmetry.space_group_name_H-M   'P 1'
#
loop_
_entity.id
_entity.type
_entity.pdbx_description
1 polymer ?
#
loop_
_entity_poly.entity_id
_entity_poly.type
_entity_poly.pdbx_seq_one_letter_code
_entity_poly.pdbx_strand_id
1 'polypeptide(L)'
;IIRVRAEIGAGDILVGKVTPKGVTELTAEERLLHAIFGEKAREVRDTSLRVPHGTDGIVVDVKVFTHENGDELPPGVNQLVRVYIAQKRKISQGDKMAGRHGNKGVIARILPE
;
A
#
# COMPACT_ATOMS: atom_id res chain seq x y z
N ILE A 1 1.57 10.24 6.04
CA ILE A 1 0.84 8.99 6.37
C ILE A 1 -0.61 9.23 6.00
N ILE A 2 -1.29 8.25 5.40
CA ILE A 2 -2.69 8.40 5.00
C ILE A 2 -3.61 8.68 6.20
N ARG A 3 -4.66 9.46 5.97
CA ARG A 3 -5.63 9.84 7.01
C ARG A 3 -6.62 8.70 7.27
N VAL A 4 -7.01 8.52 8.52
CA VAL A 4 -8.12 7.62 8.89
C VAL A 4 -9.43 8.10 8.23
N ARG A 5 -10.25 7.16 7.77
CA ARG A 5 -11.45 7.35 6.92
C ARG A 5 -11.19 7.78 5.48
N ALA A 6 -9.95 7.76 5.00
CA ALA A 6 -9.69 7.92 3.57
C ALA A 6 -10.17 6.68 2.80
N GLU A 7 -10.87 6.91 1.69
CA GLU A 7 -11.09 5.89 0.66
C GLU A 7 -9.80 5.71 -0.15
N ILE A 8 -9.50 4.46 -0.51
CA ILE A 8 -8.29 4.10 -1.24
C ILE A 8 -8.60 3.10 -2.36
N GLY A 9 -7.84 3.21 -3.45
CA GLY A 9 -7.76 2.26 -4.53
C GLY A 9 -6.34 1.76 -4.78
N ALA A 10 -6.20 0.85 -5.74
CA ALA A 10 -4.90 0.29 -6.11
C ALA A 10 -3.92 1.39 -6.57
N GLY A 11 -2.70 1.38 -6.02
CA GLY A 11 -1.64 2.34 -6.37
C GLY A 11 -1.56 3.58 -5.47
N ASP A 12 -2.57 3.85 -4.65
CA ASP A 12 -2.57 4.95 -3.69
C ASP A 12 -1.47 4.80 -2.65
N ILE A 13 -0.98 5.92 -2.10
CA ILE A 13 0.12 5.94 -1.12
C ILE A 13 -0.46 5.85 0.29
N LEU A 14 -0.13 4.76 1.01
CA LEU A 14 -0.50 4.56 2.41
C LEU A 14 0.51 5.23 3.35
N VAL A 15 1.80 4.99 3.12
CA VAL A 15 2.89 5.53 3.93
C VAL A 15 3.98 6.04 3.01
N GLY A 16 4.19 7.36 3.03
CA GLY A 16 5.31 8.01 2.36
C GLY A 16 6.63 7.57 2.99
N LYS A 17 7.51 6.92 2.24
CA LYS A 17 8.86 6.55 2.68
C LYS A 17 9.87 6.91 1.61
N VAL A 18 10.95 7.54 2.04
CA VAL A 18 12.09 7.89 1.19
C VAL A 18 13.33 7.18 1.72
N THR A 19 14.09 6.57 0.83
CA THR A 19 15.37 5.93 1.16
C THR A 19 16.47 6.68 0.43
N PRO A 20 17.57 7.08 1.09
CA PRO A 20 18.71 7.64 0.38
C PRO A 20 19.24 6.63 -0.64
N LYS A 21 19.43 7.07 -1.88
CA LYS A 21 20.18 6.32 -2.88
C LYS A 21 21.64 6.39 -2.43
N GLY A 22 22.28 5.23 -2.26
CA GLY A 22 23.73 5.20 -2.07
C GLY A 22 24.42 5.92 -3.24
N VAL A 23 25.52 6.60 -2.95
CA VAL A 23 26.33 7.27 -3.98
C VAL A 23 26.79 6.21 -4.96
N THR A 24 26.17 6.19 -6.13
CA THR A 24 26.50 5.33 -7.26
C THR A 24 26.82 6.25 -8.42
N GLU A 25 27.77 5.84 -9.27
CA GLU A 25 28.07 6.58 -10.49
C GLU A 25 26.79 6.71 -11.31
N LEU A 26 26.34 7.95 -11.52
CA LEU A 26 25.18 8.25 -12.35
C LEU A 26 25.43 7.73 -13.76
N THR A 27 24.43 7.11 -14.38
CA THR A 27 24.53 6.70 -15.79
C THR A 27 24.67 7.93 -16.69
N ALA A 28 25.17 7.75 -17.91
CA ALA A 28 25.29 8.84 -18.86
C ALA A 28 23.94 9.54 -19.13
N GLU A 29 22.83 8.78 -19.13
CA GLU A 29 21.48 9.33 -19.30
C GLU A 29 21.05 10.20 -18.10
N GLU A 30 21.29 9.73 -16.87
CA GLU A 30 20.95 10.49 -15.65
C GLU A 30 21.80 11.77 -15.53
N ARG A 31 23.08 11.73 -15.93
CA ARG A 31 23.94 12.92 -15.98
C ARG A 31 23.46 13.94 -17.01
N LEU A 32 23.00 13.48 -18.17
CA LEU A 32 22.43 14.37 -19.20
C LEU A 32 21.14 15.01 -18.73
N LEU A 33 20.22 14.23 -18.15
CA LEU A 33 18.98 14.74 -17.58
C LEU A 33 19.25 15.77 -16.48
N HIS A 34 20.21 15.51 -15.61
CA HIS A 34 20.63 16.44 -14.56
C HIS A 34 21.17 17.77 -15.11
N ALA A 35 21.95 17.72 -16.20
CA ALA A 35 22.48 18.90 -16.87
C ALA A 35 21.40 19.73 -17.58
N ILE A 36 20.37 19.09 -18.15
CA ILE A 36 19.28 19.76 -18.86
C ILE A 36 18.28 20.39 -17.89
N PHE A 37 17.86 19.65 -16.86
CA PHE A 37 16.78 20.09 -15.98
C PHE A 37 17.25 20.88 -14.77
N GLY A 38 18.56 20.93 -14.48
CA GLY A 38 19.12 21.71 -13.36
C GLY A 38 18.63 21.29 -11.97
N GLU A 39 17.77 20.28 -11.88
CA GLU A 39 17.29 19.74 -10.63
C GLU A 39 18.44 18.97 -9.97
N LYS A 40 18.93 19.49 -8.83
CA LYS A 40 19.68 18.71 -7.84
C LYS A 40 19.02 17.34 -7.76
N ALA A 41 19.68 16.30 -8.29
CA ALA A 41 19.11 14.97 -8.32
C ALA A 41 18.68 14.66 -6.89
N ARG A 42 17.39 14.41 -6.67
CA ARG A 42 16.93 14.00 -5.34
C ARG A 42 17.73 12.76 -5.01
N GLU A 43 18.66 12.88 -4.06
CA GLU A 43 19.51 11.79 -3.57
C GLU A 43 18.68 10.70 -2.87
N VAL A 44 17.36 10.77 -2.94
CA VAL A 44 16.41 9.87 -2.30
C VAL A 44 15.53 9.20 -3.35
N ARG A 45 15.31 7.90 -3.16
CA ARG A 45 14.35 7.09 -3.89
C ARG A 45 13.05 7.02 -3.11
N ASP A 46 11.92 7.20 -3.80
CA ASP A 46 10.61 6.88 -3.24
C ASP A 46 10.48 5.36 -3.05
N THR A 47 10.32 4.92 -1.80
CA THR A 47 10.09 3.53 -1.39
C THR A 47 8.80 3.42 -0.56
N SER A 48 7.85 4.32 -0.83
CA SER A 48 6.57 4.40 -0.13
C SER A 48 5.76 3.11 -0.20
N LEU A 49 5.04 2.83 0.88
CA LEU A 49 4.05 1.77 0.91
C LEU A 49 2.82 2.20 0.12
N ARG A 50 2.48 1.44 -0.91
CA ARG A 50 1.33 1.66 -1.79
C ARG A 50 0.31 0.55 -1.65
N VAL A 51 -0.93 0.86 -1.98
CA VAL A 51 -2.03 -0.11 -1.97
C VAL A 51 -1.79 -1.17 -3.06
N PRO A 52 -1.75 -2.47 -2.72
CA PRO A 52 -1.63 -3.54 -3.70
C PRO A 52 -2.82 -3.60 -4.67
N HIS A 53 -2.61 -4.23 -5.82
CA HIS A 53 -3.70 -4.49 -6.76
C HIS A 53 -4.78 -5.40 -6.15
N GLY A 54 -6.04 -5.18 -6.54
CA GLY A 54 -7.18 -5.94 -6.02
C GLY A 54 -7.56 -5.61 -4.57
N THR A 55 -6.93 -4.59 -3.98
CA THR A 55 -7.31 -4.05 -2.67
C THR A 55 -7.88 -2.65 -2.86
N ASP A 56 -9.03 -2.43 -2.26
CA ASP A 56 -9.78 -1.19 -2.20
C ASP A 56 -10.51 -1.16 -0.87
N GLY A 57 -10.86 0.03 -0.40
CA GLY A 57 -11.62 0.17 0.84
C GLY A 57 -11.34 1.48 1.56
N ILE A 58 -11.56 1.45 2.87
CA ILE A 58 -11.44 2.61 3.74
C ILE A 58 -10.39 2.32 4.81
N VAL A 59 -9.55 3.32 5.08
CA VAL A 59 -8.60 3.27 6.21
C VAL A 59 -9.37 3.37 7.52
N VAL A 60 -9.35 2.31 8.33
CA VAL A 60 -10.07 2.25 9.62
C VAL A 60 -9.21 2.79 10.75
N ASP A 61 -7.91 2.47 10.74
CA ASP A 61 -6.99 2.85 11.81
C ASP A 61 -5.55 2.88 11.28
N VAL A 62 -4.69 3.67 11.92
CA VAL A 62 -3.26 3.72 11.65
C VAL A 62 -2.50 3.71 12.96
N LYS A 63 -1.66 2.69 13.16
CA LYS A 63 -0.80 2.55 14.35
C LYS A 63 0.64 2.81 13.97
N VAL A 64 1.29 3.69 14.72
CA VAL A 64 2.69 4.05 14.56
C VAL A 64 3.43 3.60 15.81
N PHE A 65 4.46 2.78 15.62
CA PHE A 65 5.32 2.27 16.68
C PHE A 65 6.70 2.89 16.55
N THR A 66 7.23 3.43 17.64
CA THR A 66 8.54 4.09 17.70
C THR A 66 9.26 3.71 18.99
N HIS A 67 10.60 3.68 18.96
CA HIS A 67 11.39 3.47 20.18
C HIS A 67 11.14 4.58 21.24
N GLU A 68 10.89 5.81 20.80
CA GLU A 68 10.60 6.95 21.69
C GLU A 68 9.32 6.75 22.51
N ASN A 69 8.34 6.02 21.96
CA ASN A 69 7.09 5.71 22.65
C ASN A 69 7.21 4.49 23.58
N GLY A 70 8.40 3.88 23.69
CA GLY A 70 8.63 2.67 24.47
C GLY A 70 8.18 1.38 23.78
N ASP A 71 7.90 1.42 22.47
CA ASP A 71 7.51 0.23 21.72
C ASP A 71 8.71 -0.68 21.43
N GLU A 72 8.50 -1.99 21.52
CA GLU A 72 9.49 -2.99 21.13
C GLU A 72 9.53 -3.13 19.61
N LEU A 73 10.68 -2.78 19.01
CA LEU A 73 10.91 -2.89 17.56
C LEU A 73 12.06 -3.85 17.27
N PRO A 74 12.02 -4.57 16.13
CA PRO A 74 13.12 -5.40 15.67
C PRO A 74 14.42 -4.58 15.47
N PRO A 75 15.61 -5.21 15.61
CA PRO A 75 16.87 -4.52 15.42
C PRO A 75 16.96 -3.90 14.01
N GLY A 76 17.40 -2.64 13.94
CA GLY A 76 17.53 -1.89 12.68
C GLY A 76 16.24 -1.25 12.17
N VAL A 77 15.14 -1.31 12.92
CA VAL A 77 13.86 -0.65 12.59
C VAL A 77 13.65 0.58 13.47
N ASN A 78 13.70 1.77 12.87
CA ASN A 78 13.49 3.02 13.63
C ASN A 78 12.01 3.29 13.94
N GLN A 79 11.13 2.96 12.99
CA GLN A 79 9.69 3.20 13.06
C GLN A 79 8.95 2.13 12.27
N LEU A 80 7.85 1.64 12.85
CA LEU A 80 6.95 0.69 12.19
C LEU A 80 5.55 1.28 12.09
N VAL A 81 4.96 1.26 10.90
CA VAL A 81 3.63 1.81 10.65
C VAL A 81 2.72 0.69 10.15
N ARG A 82 1.59 0.48 10.83
CA ARG A 82 0.53 -0.45 10.41
C ARG A 82 -0.70 0.34 10.00
N VAL A 83 -1.18 0.10 8.79
CA VAL A 83 -2.39 0.72 8.26
C VAL A 83 -3.46 -0.36 8.14
N TYR A 84 -4.57 -0.17 8.84
CA TYR A 84 -5.71 -1.08 8.82
C TYR A 84 -6.72 -0.62 7.78
N ILE A 85 -6.96 -1.47 6.79
CA ILE A 85 -7.89 -1.22 5.69
C ILE A 85 -9.06 -2.19 5.85
N ALA A 86 -10.28 -1.68 5.73
CA ALA A 86 -11.47 -2.50 5.65
C ALA A 86 -12.18 -2.31 4.31
N GLN A 87 -12.62 -3.42 3.75
CA GLN A 87 -13.43 -3.48 2.54
C GLN A 87 -14.79 -4.11 2.86
N LYS A 88 -15.87 -3.50 2.39
CA LYS A 88 -17.20 -4.14 2.42
C LYS A 88 -17.42 -4.89 1.10
N ARG A 89 -17.22 -6.21 1.13
CA ARG A 89 -17.47 -7.07 -0.04
C ARG A 89 -18.94 -7.47 -0.12
N LYS A 90 -19.59 -7.12 -1.24
CA LYS A 90 -20.93 -7.61 -1.58
C LYS A 90 -20.81 -8.94 -2.32
N ILE A 91 -21.88 -9.73 -2.31
CA ILE A 91 -21.94 -10.97 -3.07
C ILE A 91 -21.78 -10.68 -4.56
N SER A 92 -20.97 -11.47 -5.23
CA SER A 92 -20.57 -11.27 -6.61
C SER A 92 -20.61 -12.59 -7.39
N GLN A 93 -20.68 -12.50 -8.72
CA GLN A 93 -20.55 -13.69 -9.56
C GLN A 93 -19.17 -14.31 -9.36
N GLY A 94 -19.14 -15.63 -9.22
CA GLY A 94 -17.92 -16.38 -8.87
C GLY A 94 -17.74 -16.63 -7.38
N ASP A 95 -18.51 -15.97 -6.50
CA ASP A 95 -18.50 -16.31 -5.07
C ASP A 95 -19.05 -17.72 -4.88
N LYS A 96 -18.37 -18.49 -4.02
CA LYS A 96 -18.72 -19.87 -3.72
C LYS A 96 -19.66 -19.94 -2.52
N MET A 97 -20.79 -20.62 -2.71
CA MET A 97 -21.80 -20.87 -1.69
C MET A 97 -21.91 -22.38 -1.42
N ALA A 98 -22.29 -22.73 -0.20
CA ALA A 98 -22.52 -24.11 0.20
C ALA A 98 -23.68 -24.20 1.19
N GLY A 99 -24.52 -25.23 1.03
CA GLY A 99 -25.54 -25.57 2.02
C GLY A 99 -25.03 -26.54 3.08
N ARG A 100 -25.88 -26.83 4.07
CA ARG A 100 -25.55 -27.70 5.23
C ARG A 100 -25.44 -29.20 4.89
N HIS A 101 -25.89 -29.61 3.71
CA HIS A 101 -25.97 -31.02 3.27
C HIS A 101 -24.99 -31.35 2.13
N GLY A 102 -23.94 -30.54 1.93
CA GLY A 102 -22.88 -30.84 0.98
C GLY A 102 -23.10 -30.35 -0.46
N ASN A 103 -24.23 -29.70 -0.76
CA ASN A 103 -24.43 -28.99 -2.02
C ASN A 103 -23.51 -27.74 -2.07
N LYS A 104 -22.55 -27.74 -2.99
CA LYS A 104 -21.59 -26.64 -3.23
C LYS A 104 -21.80 -26.09 -4.64
N GLY A 105 -21.72 -24.78 -4.80
CA GLY A 105 -21.83 -24.14 -6.11
C GLY A 105 -21.23 -22.73 -6.11
N VAL A 106 -20.94 -22.20 -7.29
CA VAL A 106 -20.57 -20.80 -7.48
C VAL A 106 -21.75 -20.03 -8.05
N ILE A 107 -21.84 -18.74 -7.73
CA ILE A 107 -22.88 -17.88 -8.30
C ILE A 107 -22.58 -17.65 -9.78
N ALA A 108 -23.38 -18.26 -10.66
CA ALA A 108 -23.19 -18.15 -12.11
C ALA A 108 -23.70 -16.81 -12.67
N ARG A 109 -24.83 -16.30 -12.16
CA ARG A 109 -25.42 -15.03 -12.57
C ARG A 109 -26.31 -14.49 -11.44
N ILE A 110 -26.34 -13.17 -11.30
CA ILE A 110 -27.28 -12.45 -10.42
C ILE A 110 -28.35 -11.85 -11.34
N LEU A 111 -29.62 -12.21 -11.13
CA LEU A 111 -30.75 -11.70 -11.91
C LEU A 111 -31.28 -10.40 -11.27
N PRO A 112 -31.70 -9.40 -12.06
CA PRO A 112 -32.44 -8.25 -11.54
C PRO A 112 -33.81 -8.70 -11.00
N GLU A 113 -34.37 -7.95 -10.06
CA GLU A 113 -35.77 -8.09 -9.62
C GLU A 113 -36.76 -7.65 -10.70
#